data_AF-A0A1V8STS6-F1
#
_entry.id   AF-A0A1V8STS6-F1
#
_cell.length_a   1.000
_cell.length_b   1.000
_cell.length_c   1.000
_cell.angle_alpha   90.00
_cell.angle_beta   90.00
_cell.angle_gamma   90.00
#
_symmetry.space_group_name_H-M   'P 1'
#
loop_
_entity.id
_entity.type
_entity.pdbx_description
1 polymer ?
#
loop_
_entity_poly.entity_id
_entity_poly.type
_entity_poly.pdbx_seq_one_letter_code
_entity_poly.pdbx_strand_id
1 'polypeptide(L)'
;MIPQVYETEGSNHRWFWLFWAAWIVVYCIREIAWIRSIFETNFAQYLGRHSFALYLVHGPIIGLFSDRLFYLTGFRGPKPLMDDPYEPFLALYNKWHDSAWWPIPDGGPQGLEYNFVIVVLLSLPVMLYCAEVGTRVFDEPSVRLSSWAYKKWKRS
;
A
#
# COMPACT_ATOMS: atom_id res chain seq x y z
N MET A 1 4.05 -17.93 15.96
CA MET A 1 2.71 -18.54 16.14
C MET A 1 2.11 -17.92 17.39
N ILE A 2 1.02 -17.16 17.26
CA ILE A 2 0.38 -16.51 18.41
C ILE A 2 -0.52 -17.56 19.10
N PRO A 3 -0.52 -17.69 20.43
CA PRO A 3 -1.39 -18.63 21.14
C PRO A 3 -2.87 -18.36 20.87
N GLN A 4 -3.68 -19.41 20.64
CA GLN A 4 -5.10 -19.29 20.25
C GLN A 4 -6.01 -18.67 21.32
N VAL A 5 -5.54 -18.54 22.56
CA VAL A 5 -6.23 -17.80 23.64
C VAL A 5 -6.49 -16.33 23.29
N TYR A 6 -5.78 -15.82 22.29
CA TYR A 6 -5.86 -14.44 21.81
C TYR A 6 -6.83 -14.23 20.64
N GLU A 7 -7.46 -15.29 20.11
CA GLU A 7 -8.42 -15.21 19.00
C GLU A 7 -9.88 -15.10 19.50
N THR A 8 -10.13 -15.47 20.75
CA THR A 8 -11.46 -15.40 21.36
C THR A 8 -11.71 -14.05 22.01
N GLU A 9 -12.64 -13.31 21.42
CA GLU A 9 -13.35 -12.12 21.93
C GLU A 9 -12.54 -10.82 22.13
N GLY A 10 -12.74 -9.88 21.20
CA GLY A 10 -12.71 -8.42 21.42
C GLY A 10 -11.41 -7.78 21.92
N SER A 11 -10.37 -8.56 22.19
CA SER A 11 -9.20 -8.08 22.91
C SER A 11 -8.14 -7.58 21.94
N ASN A 12 -8.00 -6.26 21.87
CA ASN A 12 -6.96 -5.56 21.09
C ASN A 12 -5.52 -5.76 21.63
N HIS A 13 -5.29 -6.73 22.53
CA HIS A 13 -3.98 -6.99 23.13
C HIS A 13 -2.89 -7.26 22.08
N ARG A 14 -3.24 -7.85 20.92
CA ARG A 14 -2.29 -8.05 19.81
C ARG A 14 -1.68 -6.73 19.33
N TRP A 15 -2.50 -5.67 19.25
CA TRP A 15 -2.07 -4.35 18.80
C TRP A 15 -1.18 -3.68 19.84
N PHE A 16 -1.47 -3.90 21.13
CA PHE A 16 -0.59 -3.45 22.21
C PHE A 16 0.80 -4.07 22.13
N TRP A 17 0.90 -5.39 21.92
CA TRP A 17 2.20 -6.06 21.78
C TRP A 17 2.91 -5.71 20.47
N LEU A 18 2.18 -5.56 19.36
CA LEU A 18 2.74 -5.10 18.09
C LEU A 18 3.31 -3.68 18.18
N PHE A 19 2.68 -2.80 18.95
CA PHE A 19 3.21 -1.45 19.20
C PHE A 19 4.59 -1.49 19.86
N TRP A 20 4.74 -2.27 20.94
CA TRP A 20 6.03 -2.42 21.61
C TRP A 20 7.06 -3.14 20.75
N ALA A 21 6.65 -4.18 20.03
CA ALA A 21 7.52 -4.89 19.09
C ALA A 21 8.07 -3.93 18.01
N ALA A 22 7.23 -3.07 17.44
CA ALA A 22 7.65 -2.08 16.44
C ALA A 22 8.70 -1.11 17.00
N TRP A 23 8.49 -0.58 18.22
CA TRP A 23 9.46 0.31 18.88
C TRP A 23 10.82 -0.36 19.10
N ILE A 24 10.81 -1.59 19.63
CA ILE A 24 12.03 -2.35 19.88
C ILE A 24 12.76 -2.63 18.56
N VAL A 25 12.03 -2.99 17.50
CA VAL A 25 12.61 -3.25 16.17
C VAL A 25 13.29 -1.99 15.62
N VAL A 26 12.64 -0.83 15.67
CA VAL A 26 13.23 0.44 15.22
C VAL A 26 14.51 0.76 16.01
N TYR A 27 14.51 0.50 17.32
CA TYR A 27 15.69 0.67 18.16
C TYR A 27 16.82 -0.29 17.74
N CYS A 28 16.51 -1.59 17.57
CA CYS A 28 17.48 -2.60 17.14
C CYS A 28 18.09 -2.30 15.76
N ILE A 29 17.29 -1.79 14.81
CA ILE A 29 17.77 -1.39 13.48
C ILE A 29 18.88 -0.32 13.60
N ARG A 30 18.78 0.60 14.56
CA ARG A 30 19.76 1.66 14.76
C ARG A 30 21.12 1.15 15.26
N GLU A 31 21.11 0.11 16.09
CA GLU A 31 22.32 -0.46 16.70
C GLU A 31 23.08 -1.41 15.77
N ILE A 32 22.39 -2.04 14.81
CA ILE A 32 22.99 -3.03 13.90
C ILE A 32 23.41 -2.34 12.60
N ALA A 33 24.72 -2.09 12.46
CA ALA A 33 25.29 -1.29 11.37
C ALA A 33 24.94 -1.76 9.94
N TRP A 34 24.86 -3.07 9.69
CA TRP A 34 24.52 -3.58 8.35
C TRP A 34 23.05 -3.37 8.00
N ILE A 35 22.13 -3.52 8.97
CA ILE A 35 20.69 -3.28 8.76
C ILE A 35 20.46 -1.79 8.56
N ARG A 36 21.08 -0.97 9.42
CA ARG A 36 21.06 0.48 9.31
C ARG A 36 21.50 0.95 7.92
N SER A 37 22.59 0.39 7.38
CA SER A 37 23.10 0.73 6.05
C SER A 37 22.06 0.51 4.94
N ILE A 38 21.24 -0.55 5.02
CA ILE A 38 20.16 -0.82 4.06
C ILE A 38 19.10 0.29 4.09
N PHE A 39 18.69 0.73 5.29
CA PHE A 39 17.69 1.78 5.46
C PHE A 39 18.23 3.19 5.17
N GLU A 40 19.54 3.39 5.23
CA GLU A 40 20.20 4.65 4.86
C GLU A 40 20.45 4.79 3.34
N THR A 41 20.08 3.80 2.52
CA THR A 41 20.18 3.90 1.06
C THR A 41 19.24 4.98 0.51
N ASN A 42 19.64 5.61 -0.61
CA ASN A 42 18.82 6.63 -1.29
C ASN A 42 17.41 6.12 -1.64
N PHE A 43 17.30 4.85 -2.02
CA PHE A 43 16.02 4.24 -2.36
C PHE A 43 15.10 4.10 -1.13
N ALA A 44 15.62 3.58 0.00
CA ALA A 44 14.86 3.46 1.24
C ALA A 44 14.44 4.84 1.78
N GLN A 45 15.33 5.84 1.72
CA GLN A 45 15.02 7.21 2.12
C GLN A 45 13.97 7.86 1.20
N TYR A 46 14.04 7.60 -0.11
CA TYR A 46 13.02 8.06 -1.06
C TYR A 46 11.65 7.47 -0.72
N LEU A 47 11.57 6.15 -0.50
CA LEU A 47 10.31 5.52 -0.10
C LEU A 47 9.81 6.02 1.25
N GLY A 48 10.71 6.24 2.22
CA GLY A 48 10.36 6.80 3.52
C GLY A 48 9.75 8.20 3.40
N ARG A 49 10.33 9.08 2.57
CA ARG A 49 9.84 10.44 2.35
C ARG A 49 8.42 10.49 1.77
N HIS A 50 8.05 9.55 0.92
CA HIS A 50 6.74 9.49 0.26
C HIS A 50 5.78 8.46 0.86
N SER A 51 6.17 7.78 1.95
CA SER A 51 5.41 6.68 2.53
C SER A 51 3.98 7.08 2.93
N PHE A 52 3.81 8.28 3.48
CA PHE A 52 2.50 8.81 3.85
C PHE A 52 1.62 9.10 2.63
N ALA A 53 2.16 9.78 1.60
CA ALA A 53 1.44 10.03 0.37
C ALA A 53 1.07 8.73 -0.36
N LEU A 54 1.97 7.73 -0.38
CA LEU A 54 1.69 6.39 -0.90
C LEU A 54 0.52 5.74 -0.16
N TYR A 55 0.47 5.86 1.18
CA TYR A 55 -0.65 5.34 1.97
C TYR A 55 -1.99 5.99 1.62
N LEU A 56 -2.03 7.29 1.30
CA LEU A 56 -3.28 7.93 0.90
C LEU A 56 -3.70 7.58 -0.53
N VAL A 57 -2.72 7.43 -1.42
CA VAL A 57 -2.96 7.37 -2.86
C VAL A 57 -3.10 5.93 -3.38
N HIS A 58 -2.55 4.93 -2.69
CA HIS A 58 -2.58 3.55 -3.17
C HIS A 58 -4.02 3.03 -3.38
N GLY A 59 -4.94 3.27 -2.44
CA GLY A 59 -6.32 2.78 -2.54
C GLY A 59 -7.05 3.29 -3.80
N PRO A 60 -7.12 4.62 -4.01
CA PRO A 60 -7.69 5.19 -5.23
C PRO A 60 -7.04 4.68 -6.52
N ILE A 61 -5.72 4.53 -6.56
CA ILE A 61 -5.02 4.03 -7.77
C ILE A 61 -5.35 2.57 -8.03
N ILE A 62 -5.45 1.74 -7.00
CA ILE A 62 -5.85 0.34 -7.19
C ILE A 62 -7.22 0.27 -7.87
N GLY A 63 -8.21 0.97 -7.33
CA GLY A 63 -9.57 0.93 -7.86
C GLY A 63 -9.73 1.57 -9.25
N LEU A 64 -8.99 2.65 -9.54
CA LEU A 64 -9.11 3.36 -10.82
C LEU A 64 -8.26 2.77 -11.93
N PHE A 65 -7.07 2.26 -11.60
CA PHE A 65 -6.05 1.88 -12.57
C PHE A 65 -5.75 0.37 -12.53
N SER A 66 -5.39 -0.17 -11.37
CA SER A 66 -5.00 -1.58 -11.26
C SER A 66 -6.14 -2.53 -11.57
N ASP A 67 -7.36 -2.23 -11.12
CA ASP A 67 -8.56 -3.03 -11.45
C ASP A 67 -8.76 -3.14 -12.96
N ARG A 68 -8.59 -2.03 -13.70
CA ARG A 68 -8.69 -2.03 -15.17
C ARG A 68 -7.60 -2.87 -15.81
N LEU A 69 -6.37 -2.83 -15.28
CA LEU A 69 -5.27 -3.66 -15.75
C LEU A 69 -5.49 -5.15 -15.45
N PHE A 70 -6.10 -5.50 -14.31
CA PHE A 70 -6.47 -6.87 -14.00
C PHE A 70 -7.48 -7.42 -15.00
N TYR A 71 -8.40 -6.58 -15.47
CA TYR A 71 -9.39 -6.97 -16.47
C TYR A 71 -8.73 -7.21 -17.83
N LEU A 72 -7.78 -6.35 -18.20
CA LEU A 72 -7.03 -6.47 -19.46
C LEU A 72 -6.11 -7.70 -19.49
N THR A 73 -5.54 -8.07 -18.35
CA THR A 73 -4.67 -9.25 -18.21
C THR A 73 -5.43 -10.56 -18.01
N GLY A 74 -6.76 -10.52 -17.91
CA GLY A 74 -7.58 -11.73 -17.71
C GLY A 74 -7.41 -12.36 -16.32
N PHE A 75 -6.89 -11.61 -15.35
CA PHE A 75 -6.74 -12.11 -13.99
C PHE A 75 -8.12 -12.35 -13.37
N ARG A 76 -8.48 -13.63 -13.28
CA ARG A 76 -9.67 -14.08 -12.57
C ARG A 76 -9.35 -14.05 -11.08
N GLY A 77 -9.37 -12.84 -10.50
CA GLY A 77 -9.25 -12.68 -9.06
C GLY A 77 -10.23 -13.60 -8.34
N PRO A 78 -9.93 -14.00 -7.09
CA PRO A 78 -10.88 -14.76 -6.30
C PRO A 78 -12.20 -13.99 -6.34
N LYS A 79 -13.29 -14.70 -6.73
CA LYS A 79 -14.65 -14.15 -6.65
C LYS A 79 -14.77 -13.41 -5.33
N PRO A 80 -15.30 -12.17 -5.32
CA PRO A 80 -15.37 -11.38 -4.11
C PRO A 80 -15.85 -12.27 -2.98
N LEU A 81 -15.12 -12.30 -1.86
CA LEU A 81 -15.42 -13.10 -0.67
C LEU A 81 -16.73 -12.66 0.02
N MET A 82 -17.55 -11.87 -0.67
CA MET A 82 -18.81 -11.34 -0.23
C MET A 82 -19.84 -11.55 -1.34
N ASP A 83 -20.74 -12.49 -1.11
CA ASP A 83 -22.09 -12.53 -1.70
C ASP A 83 -22.88 -11.29 -1.22
N ASP A 84 -22.38 -10.07 -1.44
CA ASP A 84 -23.08 -8.85 -1.06
C ASP A 84 -23.78 -8.26 -2.31
N PRO A 85 -25.13 -8.30 -2.37
CA PRO A 85 -25.91 -7.87 -3.54
C PRO A 85 -25.99 -6.35 -3.73
N TYR A 86 -25.27 -5.53 -2.94
CA TYR A 86 -25.43 -4.07 -2.91
C TYR A 86 -24.38 -3.23 -3.66
N GLU A 87 -23.57 -3.80 -4.55
CA GLU A 87 -22.71 -3.01 -5.45
C GLU A 87 -23.44 -2.79 -6.81
N PRO A 88 -24.12 -1.64 -7.02
CA PRO A 88 -25.02 -1.42 -8.16
C PRO A 88 -24.29 -1.28 -9.52
N PHE A 89 -22.96 -1.43 -9.53
CA PHE A 89 -22.12 -1.37 -10.73
C PHE A 89 -21.62 -2.75 -11.22
N LEU A 90 -21.99 -3.86 -10.56
CA LEU A 90 -21.48 -5.20 -10.89
C LEU A 90 -22.16 -5.85 -12.11
N ALA A 91 -23.38 -5.43 -12.49
CA ALA A 91 -24.13 -6.06 -13.59
C ALA A 91 -23.72 -5.57 -15.00
N LEU A 92 -23.16 -4.36 -15.11
CA LEU A 92 -22.64 -3.78 -16.37
C LEU A 92 -21.21 -4.26 -16.70
N TYR A 93 -20.61 -5.02 -15.79
CA TYR A 93 -19.23 -5.51 -15.78
C TYR A 93 -18.96 -6.62 -16.82
N ASN A 94 -19.95 -7.45 -17.13
CA ASN A 94 -19.78 -8.84 -17.60
C ASN A 94 -19.54 -9.10 -19.11
N LYS A 95 -19.13 -8.13 -19.94
CA LYS A 95 -18.87 -8.43 -21.38
C LYS A 95 -17.44 -8.17 -21.85
N TRP A 96 -16.79 -7.16 -21.30
CA TRP A 96 -15.37 -6.90 -21.54
C TRP A 96 -14.46 -7.59 -20.50
N HIS A 97 -15.08 -8.11 -19.44
CA HIS A 97 -14.45 -8.74 -18.28
C HIS A 97 -13.83 -10.11 -18.51
N ASP A 98 -14.47 -10.92 -19.35
CA ASP A 98 -14.01 -12.29 -19.63
C ASP A 98 -13.09 -12.37 -20.86
N SER A 99 -12.89 -11.23 -21.53
CA SER A 99 -12.00 -11.12 -22.67
C SER A 99 -10.64 -10.64 -22.18
N ALA A 100 -9.74 -11.58 -21.89
CA ALA A 100 -8.33 -11.27 -21.73
C ALA A 100 -7.82 -10.71 -23.07
N TRP A 101 -7.54 -9.42 -23.14
CA TRP A 101 -7.03 -8.80 -24.38
C TRP A 101 -5.55 -9.13 -24.59
N TRP A 102 -4.86 -9.63 -23.56
CA TRP A 102 -3.46 -10.04 -23.63
C TRP A 102 -3.31 -11.55 -23.41
N PRO A 103 -2.58 -12.28 -24.29
CA PRO A 103 -2.33 -13.71 -24.13
C PRO A 103 -1.19 -13.96 -23.14
N ILE A 104 -1.42 -13.71 -21.86
CA ILE A 104 -0.45 -14.07 -20.80
C ILE A 104 -0.71 -15.52 -20.38
N PRO A 105 0.34 -16.34 -20.16
CA PRO A 105 0.17 -17.68 -19.62
C PRO A 105 -0.47 -17.64 -18.23
N ASP A 106 -1.61 -18.31 -18.08
CA ASP A 106 -2.22 -18.53 -16.77
C ASP A 106 -1.34 -19.49 -15.95
N GLY A 107 -0.83 -19.03 -14.81
CA GLY A 107 0.00 -19.83 -13.93
C GLY A 107 0.85 -19.01 -12.96
N GLY A 108 1.43 -19.71 -11.99
CA GLY A 108 2.34 -19.15 -10.99
C GLY A 108 2.01 -19.63 -9.57
N PRO A 109 2.91 -19.36 -8.60
CA PRO A 109 2.62 -19.55 -7.19
C PRO A 109 1.49 -18.59 -6.77
N GLN A 110 0.64 -19.00 -5.84
CA GLN A 110 -0.39 -18.13 -5.28
C GLN A 110 0.23 -16.81 -4.78
N GLY A 111 -0.26 -15.68 -5.30
CA GLY A 111 0.26 -14.34 -4.99
C GLY A 111 1.46 -13.86 -5.84
N LEU A 112 1.99 -14.72 -6.71
CA LEU A 112 3.03 -14.40 -7.70
C LEU A 112 2.62 -14.86 -9.11
N GLU A 113 1.31 -14.89 -9.37
CA GLU A 113 0.78 -15.18 -10.69
C GLU A 113 1.31 -14.17 -11.71
N TYR A 114 1.64 -14.63 -12.92
CA TYR A 114 2.28 -13.77 -13.93
C TYR A 114 1.44 -12.53 -14.24
N ASN A 115 0.12 -12.69 -14.32
CA ASN A 115 -0.84 -11.60 -14.51
C ASN A 115 -0.75 -10.57 -13.37
N PHE A 116 -0.70 -11.04 -12.13
CA PHE A 116 -0.59 -10.20 -10.95
C PHE A 116 0.72 -9.40 -10.93
N VAL A 117 1.85 -10.07 -11.20
CA VAL A 117 3.16 -9.41 -11.23
C VAL A 117 3.21 -8.32 -12.32
N ILE A 118 2.64 -8.59 -13.49
CA ILE A 118 2.59 -7.60 -14.58
C ILE A 118 1.75 -6.38 -14.19
N VAL A 119 0.58 -6.58 -13.60
CA VAL A 119 -0.27 -5.47 -13.12
C VAL A 119 0.43 -4.66 -12.04
N VAL A 120 1.10 -5.32 -11.09
CA VAL A 120 1.91 -4.64 -10.06
C VAL A 120 3.02 -3.84 -10.72
N LEU A 121 3.79 -4.41 -11.64
CA LEU A 121 4.88 -3.71 -12.33
C LEU A 121 4.41 -2.48 -13.12
N LEU A 122 3.23 -2.54 -13.71
CA LEU A 122 2.65 -1.41 -14.44
C LEU A 122 2.05 -0.34 -13.51
N SER A 123 1.46 -0.75 -12.39
CA SER A 123 0.84 0.17 -11.43
C SER A 123 1.83 0.85 -10.49
N LEU A 124 2.94 0.18 -10.14
CA LEU A 124 3.99 0.71 -9.27
C LEU A 124 4.54 2.09 -9.69
N PRO A 125 4.96 2.32 -10.96
CA PRO A 125 5.47 3.62 -11.37
C PRO A 125 4.40 4.71 -11.30
N VAL A 126 3.14 4.38 -11.60
CA VAL A 126 2.00 5.32 -11.49
C VAL A 126 1.78 5.69 -10.02
N MET A 127 1.78 4.71 -9.12
CA MET A 127 1.67 4.94 -7.68
C MET A 127 2.80 5.82 -7.14
N LEU A 128 4.05 5.51 -7.49
CA LEU A 128 5.21 6.29 -7.05
C LEU A 128 5.15 7.72 -7.57
N TYR A 129 4.73 7.92 -8.83
CA TYR A 129 4.59 9.25 -9.41
C TYR A 129 3.48 10.06 -8.72
N CYS A 130 2.30 9.48 -8.54
CA CYS A 130 1.20 10.18 -7.85
C CYS A 130 1.55 10.48 -6.39
N ALA A 131 2.28 9.59 -5.71
CA ALA A 131 2.77 9.86 -4.36
C ALA A 131 3.81 10.98 -4.33
N GLU A 132 4.72 11.05 -5.31
CA GLU A 132 5.66 12.16 -5.44
C GLU A 132 4.94 13.50 -5.62
N VAL A 133 3.92 13.54 -6.48
CA VAL A 133 3.07 14.72 -6.64
C VAL A 133 2.36 15.06 -5.33
N GLY A 134 1.77 14.06 -4.66
CA GLY A 134 1.08 14.23 -3.38
C GLY A 134 1.97 14.83 -2.29
N THR A 135 3.19 14.30 -2.13
CA THR A 135 4.15 14.82 -1.16
C THR A 135 4.59 16.25 -1.47
N ARG A 136 4.83 16.58 -2.74
CA ARG A 136 5.23 17.95 -3.12
C ARG A 136 4.10 18.97 -2.97
N VAL A 137 2.87 18.57 -3.27
CA VAL A 137 1.69 19.46 -3.26
C VAL A 137 1.09 19.62 -1.87
N PHE A 138 1.08 18.57 -1.06
CA PHE A 138 0.41 18.57 0.24
C PHE A 138 1.37 18.48 1.42
N ASP A 139 2.29 17.51 1.44
CA ASP A 139 3.14 17.27 2.62
C ASP A 139 4.15 18.39 2.84
N GLU A 140 4.92 18.78 1.82
CA GLU A 140 5.92 19.85 1.92
C GLU A 140 5.35 21.19 2.43
N PRO A 141 4.27 21.75 1.85
CA PRO A 141 3.71 23.00 2.35
C PRO A 141 3.13 22.84 3.75
N SER A 142 2.57 21.67 4.09
CA SER A 142 2.04 21.40 5.43
C SER A 142 3.14 21.44 6.49
N VAL A 143 4.31 20.86 6.21
CA VAL A 143 5.48 20.91 7.12
C VAL A 143 6.03 22.34 7.23
N ARG A 144 6.07 23.10 6.11
CA ARG A 144 6.50 24.51 6.16
C ARG A 144 5.55 25.35 7.02
N LEU A 145 4.25 25.16 6.85
CA LEU A 145 3.22 25.86 7.61
C LEU A 145 3.29 25.53 9.12
N SER A 146 3.43 24.25 9.47
CA SER A 146 3.55 23.84 10.87
C SER A 146 4.83 24.39 11.52
N SER A 147 5.96 24.36 10.79
CA SER A 147 7.22 24.93 11.25
C SER A 147 7.15 26.46 11.46
N TRP A 148 6.41 27.16 10.59
CA TRP A 148 6.16 28.60 10.72
C TRP A 148 5.31 28.91 11.95
N ALA A 149 4.22 28.17 12.15
CA ALA A 149 3.33 28.33 13.30
C ALA A 149 4.08 28.10 14.63
N TYR A 150 4.88 27.03 14.71
CA TYR A 150 5.69 26.73 15.89
C TYR A 150 6.70 27.84 16.20
N LYS A 151 7.42 28.34 15.19
CA LYS A 151 8.36 29.46 15.35
C LYS A 151 7.68 30.75 15.81
N LYS A 152 6.46 31.01 15.32
CA LYS A 152 5.67 32.18 15.73
C LYS A 152 5.23 32.07 17.18
N TRP A 153 4.76 30.90 17.60
CA TRP A 153 4.36 30.64 18.99
C TRP A 153 5.51 30.82 19.98
N LYS A 154 6.69 30.26 19.69
CA LYS A 154 7.88 30.37 20.57
C LYS A 154 8.41 31.81 20.74
N ARG A 155 8.02 32.74 19.87
CA ARG A 155 8.43 34.16 19.94
C ARG A 155 7.45 35.04 20.72
N SER A 156 6.27 34.52 21.09
CA SER A 156 5.29 35.20 21.95
C SER A 156 5.50 34.83 23.42
#